data_AF-A0A7S2DQN8-F1
#
_entry.id   AF-A0A7S2DQN8-F1
#
_cell.length_a   1.000
_cell.length_b   1.000
_cell.length_c   1.000
_cell.angle_alpha   90.00
_cell.angle_beta   90.00
_cell.angle_gamma   90.00
#
_symmetry.space_group_name_H-M   'P 1'
#
loop_
_entity.id
_entity.type
_entity.pdbx_description
1 polymer ?
#
loop_
_entity_poly.entity_id
_entity_poly.type
_entity_poly.pdbx_seq_one_letter_code
_entity_poly.pdbx_strand_id
1 'polypeptide(L)'
;MCKPDNIQKLSMFVSFMKVIEAISLISIGSMLASTLGSTLEFQLAYGARVVDIAGGLILAGLLLLFGSCIGHIGSQRHNKCLLLCIAAWDTIVLIIHLALAAGLLSLTISNYDAEFRDECVRNSPGVSRDKCNAYAKSDRYLGMKMVWAAKFKSALSDPNDINTMQIWEADNKCCGFGAPKRCVEDEGDIPDYLSIEGVPKKYAAQGTVCGDLGDWYPGTALDSEYECEQINADDVVGGCKFEMPAGPCKIETVEGSSIGCASWLQTRMDGDMILRGYVVYALAFFEVMSILLSCCHCWKRREIETLPAYLEAEPWDPYTNGGKMKPKINEIELVDE
;
A
#
# COMPACT_ATOMS: atom_id res chain seq x y z
N MET A 1 8.41 27.30 30.51
CA MET A 1 8.11 26.79 29.15
C MET A 1 6.79 26.02 29.04
N CYS A 2 6.26 25.43 30.12
CA CYS A 2 4.90 24.87 30.12
C CYS A 2 3.89 25.87 30.70
N LYS A 3 3.37 26.83 29.92
CA LYS A 3 2.17 27.61 30.32
C LYS A 3 0.91 26.86 29.84
N PRO A 4 -0.20 26.81 30.61
CA PRO A 4 -1.41 26.08 30.21
C PRO A 4 -1.89 26.47 28.80
N ASP A 5 -1.87 27.77 28.49
CA ASP A 5 -2.27 28.31 27.19
C ASP A 5 -1.42 27.77 26.03
N ASN A 6 -0.11 27.57 26.26
CA ASN A 6 0.78 27.02 25.24
C ASN A 6 0.49 25.54 24.98
N ILE A 7 0.18 24.77 26.04
CA ILE A 7 -0.15 23.34 25.92
C ILE A 7 -1.49 23.18 25.20
N GLN A 8 -2.48 24.04 25.49
CA GLN A 8 -3.76 24.03 24.81
C GLN A 8 -3.60 24.34 23.31
N LYS A 9 -2.85 25.39 22.95
CA LYS A 9 -2.57 25.73 21.54
C LYS A 9 -1.83 24.61 20.82
N LEU A 10 -0.84 24.00 21.48
CA LEU A 10 -0.10 22.87 20.92
C LEU A 10 -0.99 21.63 20.74
N SER A 11 -1.86 21.33 21.70
CA SER A 11 -2.84 20.24 21.61
C SER A 11 -3.81 20.45 20.44
N MET A 12 -4.31 21.68 20.25
CA MET A 12 -5.18 22.00 19.11
C MET A 12 -4.45 21.84 17.78
N PHE A 13 -3.18 22.26 17.71
CA PHE A 13 -2.34 22.04 16.53
C PHE A 13 -2.12 20.55 16.24
N VAL A 14 -1.80 19.74 17.26
CA VAL A 14 -1.63 18.29 17.08
C VAL A 14 -2.95 17.62 16.66
N SER A 15 -4.10 18.01 17.22
CA SER A 15 -5.41 17.54 16.75
C SER A 15 -5.65 17.86 15.28
N PHE A 16 -5.23 19.04 14.80
CA PHE A 16 -5.33 19.39 13.37
C PHE A 16 -4.39 18.55 12.50
N MET A 17 -3.14 18.33 12.93
CA MET A 17 -2.21 17.45 12.22
C MET A 17 -2.72 16.02 12.13
N LYS A 18 -3.41 15.52 13.16
CA LYS A 18 -4.07 14.21 13.13
C LYS A 18 -5.21 14.11 12.13
N VAL A 19 -5.91 15.22 11.85
CA VAL A 19 -6.91 15.25 10.77
C VAL A 19 -6.22 15.11 9.40
N ILE A 20 -5.08 15.76 9.19
CA ILE A 20 -4.28 15.61 7.96
C ILE A 20 -3.75 14.18 7.84
N GLU A 21 -3.23 13.61 8.93
CA GLU A 21 -2.81 12.22 9.01
C GLU A 21 -3.96 11.28 8.63
N ALA A 22 -5.14 11.45 9.23
CA ALA A 22 -6.31 10.63 8.96
C ALA A 22 -6.72 10.68 7.48
N ILE A 23 -6.75 11.88 6.88
CA ILE A 23 -7.02 12.04 5.44
C ILE A 23 -5.95 11.31 4.63
N SER A 24 -4.69 11.41 5.03
CA SER A 24 -3.57 10.76 4.34
C SER A 24 -3.67 9.23 4.39
N LEU A 25 -4.03 8.65 5.55
CA LEU A 25 -4.26 7.20 5.68
C LEU A 25 -5.44 6.73 4.84
N ILE A 26 -6.55 7.49 4.82
CA ILE A 26 -7.71 7.19 3.97
C ILE A 26 -7.32 7.27 2.49
N SER A 27 -6.54 8.28 2.08
CA SER A 27 -6.09 8.42 0.70
C SER A 27 -5.17 7.27 0.29
N ILE A 28 -4.15 6.93 1.09
CA ILE A 28 -3.24 5.82 0.81
C ILE A 28 -4.01 4.49 0.79
N GLY A 29 -4.87 4.25 1.80
CA GLY A 29 -5.71 3.06 1.85
C GLY A 29 -6.66 2.96 0.66
N SER A 30 -7.29 4.07 0.26
CA SER A 30 -8.16 4.10 -0.94
C SER A 30 -7.38 3.83 -2.22
N MET A 31 -6.18 4.39 -2.35
CA MET A 31 -5.30 4.14 -3.50
C MET A 31 -4.83 2.68 -3.59
N LEU A 32 -4.65 2.00 -2.44
CA LEU A 32 -4.31 0.58 -2.37
C LEU A 32 -5.53 -0.35 -2.52
N ALA A 33 -6.73 0.13 -2.17
CA ALA A 33 -7.98 -0.64 -2.27
C ALA A 33 -8.69 -0.49 -3.62
N SER A 34 -8.54 0.65 -4.31
CA SER A 34 -9.27 0.94 -5.55
C SER A 34 -8.89 -0.06 -6.64
N THR A 35 -9.88 -0.63 -7.33
CA THR A 35 -9.68 -1.56 -8.46
C THR A 35 -9.39 -0.86 -9.80
N LEU A 36 -9.21 0.46 -9.82
CA LEU A 36 -8.96 1.24 -11.02
C LEU A 36 -7.45 1.45 -11.24
N GLY A 37 -6.90 0.92 -12.34
CA GLY A 37 -5.55 1.24 -12.82
C GLY A 37 -4.40 0.52 -12.08
N SER A 38 -3.38 1.29 -11.68
CA SER A 38 -2.09 0.86 -11.09
C SER A 38 -2.18 0.02 -9.81
N THR A 39 -3.39 -0.19 -9.29
CA THR A 39 -3.63 -0.86 -8.02
C THR A 39 -3.98 -2.34 -8.19
N LEU A 40 -4.55 -2.74 -9.33
CA LEU A 40 -4.65 -4.15 -9.70
C LEU A 40 -3.25 -4.78 -9.70
N GLU A 41 -2.24 -4.02 -10.14
CA GLU A 41 -0.84 -4.45 -10.14
C GLU A 41 -0.36 -4.83 -8.73
N PHE A 42 -0.73 -4.09 -7.68
CA PHE A 42 -0.36 -4.44 -6.32
C PHE A 42 -1.08 -5.69 -5.81
N GLN A 43 -2.35 -5.88 -6.17
CA GLN A 43 -3.10 -7.09 -5.80
C GLN A 43 -2.58 -8.33 -6.53
N LEU A 44 -2.18 -8.19 -7.79
CA LEU A 44 -1.53 -9.26 -8.56
C LEU A 44 -0.14 -9.58 -8.00
N ALA A 45 0.65 -8.57 -7.61
CA ALA A 45 2.01 -8.73 -7.11
C ALA A 45 2.09 -9.31 -5.69
N TYR A 46 1.22 -8.85 -4.78
CA TYR A 46 1.33 -9.10 -3.34
C TYR A 46 0.10 -9.82 -2.75
N GLY A 47 -0.97 -9.96 -3.52
CA GLY A 47 -2.19 -10.66 -3.14
C GLY A 47 -3.16 -9.91 -2.24
N ALA A 48 -4.13 -10.63 -1.72
CA ALA A 48 -5.24 -10.15 -0.88
C ALA A 48 -4.77 -9.39 0.38
N ARG A 49 -3.56 -9.67 0.87
CA ARG A 49 -2.98 -8.97 2.03
C ARG A 49 -2.89 -7.46 1.82
N VAL A 50 -2.66 -6.99 0.60
CA VAL A 50 -2.65 -5.55 0.30
C VAL A 50 -4.03 -4.94 0.54
N VAL A 51 -5.10 -5.65 0.16
CA VAL A 51 -6.48 -5.20 0.32
C VAL A 51 -6.86 -5.13 1.80
N ASP A 52 -6.47 -6.13 2.59
CA ASP A 52 -6.70 -6.14 4.04
C ASP A 52 -6.01 -4.96 4.72
N ILE A 53 -4.74 -4.70 4.38
CA ILE A 53 -4.00 -3.56 4.91
C ILE A 53 -4.63 -2.25 4.45
N ALA A 54 -5.05 -2.16 3.19
CA ALA A 54 -5.71 -0.98 2.64
C ALA A 54 -7.02 -0.66 3.40
N GLY A 55 -7.85 -1.67 3.66
CA GLY A 55 -9.04 -1.55 4.48
C GLY A 55 -8.72 -1.13 5.92
N GLY A 56 -7.65 -1.70 6.49
CA GLY A 56 -7.14 -1.32 7.80
C GLY A 56 -6.72 0.15 7.88
N LEU A 57 -6.05 0.69 6.86
CA LEU A 57 -5.63 2.09 6.79
C LEU A 57 -6.83 3.05 6.71
N ILE A 58 -7.85 2.70 5.92
CA ILE A 58 -9.09 3.47 5.84
C ILE A 58 -9.78 3.49 7.20
N LEU A 59 -9.90 2.33 7.85
CA LEU A 59 -10.50 2.23 9.18
C LEU A 59 -9.70 3.04 10.22
N ALA A 60 -8.38 2.90 10.25
CA ALA A 60 -7.50 3.66 11.16
C ALA A 60 -7.67 5.17 10.97
N GLY A 61 -7.71 5.65 9.72
CA GLY A 61 -7.98 7.06 9.43
C GLY A 61 -9.35 7.53 9.95
N LEU A 62 -10.41 6.74 9.81
CA LEU A 62 -11.72 7.08 10.36
C LEU A 62 -11.70 7.13 11.91
N LEU A 63 -11.01 6.19 12.56
CA LEU A 63 -10.83 6.17 14.02
C LEU A 63 -10.03 7.40 14.51
N LEU A 64 -9.03 7.85 13.74
CA LEU A 64 -8.26 9.07 14.02
C LEU A 64 -9.11 10.34 13.92
N LEU A 65 -10.03 10.44 12.96
CA LEU A 65 -10.96 11.58 12.86
C LEU A 65 -11.84 11.66 14.11
N PHE A 66 -12.41 10.53 14.52
CA PHE A 66 -13.23 10.45 15.73
C PHE A 66 -12.44 10.86 16.98
N GLY A 67 -11.23 10.31 17.15
CA GLY A 67 -10.34 10.68 18.25
C GLY A 67 -9.96 12.17 18.22
N SER A 68 -9.72 12.74 17.04
CA SER A 68 -9.36 14.16 16.89
C SER A 68 -10.48 15.09 17.38
N CYS A 69 -11.76 14.76 17.15
CA CYS A 69 -12.90 15.50 17.69
C CYS A 69 -12.93 15.46 19.22
N ILE A 70 -12.74 14.27 19.82
CA ILE A 70 -12.73 14.10 21.28
C ILE A 70 -11.55 14.85 21.89
N GLY A 71 -10.36 14.73 21.31
CA GLY A 71 -9.16 15.44 21.77
C GLY A 71 -9.33 16.96 21.70
N HIS A 72 -9.94 17.47 20.63
CA HIS A 72 -10.25 18.89 20.49
C HIS A 72 -11.18 19.37 21.60
N ILE A 73 -12.31 18.69 21.83
CA ILE A 73 -13.27 19.04 22.90
C ILE A 73 -12.63 18.90 24.28
N GLY A 74 -11.89 17.81 24.52
CA GLY A 74 -11.20 17.53 25.78
C GLY A 74 -10.18 18.62 26.13
N SER A 75 -9.41 19.09 25.13
CA SER A 75 -8.44 20.18 25.29
C SER A 75 -9.11 21.53 25.55
N GLN A 76 -10.20 21.86 24.85
CA GLN A 76 -10.93 23.12 25.04
C GLN A 76 -11.64 23.20 26.39
N ARG A 77 -12.26 22.09 26.82
CA ARG A 77 -13.00 22.02 28.09
C ARG A 77 -12.09 21.68 29.28
N HIS A 78 -10.81 21.43 29.02
CA HIS A 78 -9.84 20.94 29.99
C HIS A 78 -10.35 19.70 30.77
N ASN A 79 -11.13 18.82 30.16
CA ASN A 79 -11.76 17.69 30.86
C ASN A 79 -10.75 16.53 31.01
N LYS A 80 -10.33 16.23 32.25
CA LYS A 80 -9.34 15.16 32.56
C LYS A 80 -9.79 13.79 32.06
N CYS A 81 -11.07 13.45 32.22
CA CYS A 81 -11.60 12.17 31.78
C CYS A 81 -11.49 12.04 30.25
N LEU A 82 -11.92 13.07 29.51
CA LEU A 82 -11.79 13.07 28.04
C LEU A 82 -10.33 13.01 27.58
N LEU A 83 -9.41 13.68 28.29
CA LEU A 83 -7.98 13.62 27.99
C LEU A 83 -7.36 12.23 28.23
N LEU A 84 -7.82 11.52 29.26
CA LEU A 84 -7.41 10.12 29.48
C LEU A 84 -8.03 9.18 28.46
N CYS A 85 -9.32 9.36 28.13
CA CYS A 85 -10.00 8.58 27.10
C CYS A 85 -9.31 8.74 25.75
N ILE A 86 -8.93 9.97 25.35
CA ILE A 86 -8.23 10.17 24.08
C ILE A 86 -6.81 9.60 24.11
N ALA A 87 -6.07 9.70 25.23
CA ALA A 87 -4.75 9.07 25.33
C ALA A 87 -4.83 7.54 25.18
N ALA A 88 -5.84 6.90 25.80
CA ALA A 88 -6.08 5.47 25.66
C ALA A 88 -6.51 5.10 24.23
N TRP A 89 -7.42 5.88 23.63
CA TRP A 89 -7.87 5.69 22.25
C TRP A 89 -6.71 5.79 21.27
N ASP A 90 -5.90 6.85 21.36
CA ASP A 90 -4.76 7.07 20.49
C ASP A 90 -3.69 5.99 20.67
N THR A 91 -3.55 5.42 21.87
CA THR A 91 -2.66 4.27 22.07
C THR A 91 -3.14 3.05 21.29
N ILE A 92 -4.45 2.78 21.27
CA ILE A 92 -5.02 1.67 20.51
C ILE A 92 -4.84 1.89 19.01
N VAL A 93 -5.17 3.10 18.52
CA VAL A 93 -5.05 3.44 17.11
C VAL A 93 -3.58 3.40 16.66
N LEU A 94 -2.65 3.89 17.49
CA LEU A 94 -1.21 3.82 17.24
C LEU A 94 -0.72 2.38 17.06
N ILE A 95 -1.17 1.44 17.91
CA ILE A 95 -0.79 0.02 17.78
C ILE A 95 -1.29 -0.54 16.45
N ILE A 96 -2.55 -0.26 16.08
CA ILE A 96 -3.13 -0.67 14.79
C ILE A 96 -2.33 -0.05 13.64
N HIS A 97 -2.05 1.25 13.71
CA HIS A 97 -1.34 2.00 12.70
C HIS A 97 0.09 1.46 12.47
N LEU A 98 0.85 1.23 13.55
CA LEU A 98 2.18 0.63 13.46
C LEU A 98 2.15 -0.79 12.91
N ALA A 99 1.13 -1.59 13.28
CA ALA A 99 0.97 -2.94 12.73
C ALA A 99 0.68 -2.91 11.22
N LEU A 100 -0.15 -1.98 10.75
CA LEU A 100 -0.44 -1.80 9.32
C LEU A 100 0.80 -1.31 8.55
N ALA A 101 1.56 -0.37 9.13
CA ALA A 101 2.82 0.11 8.54
C ALA A 101 3.85 -1.01 8.41
N ALA A 102 4.03 -1.80 9.48
CA ALA A 102 4.90 -2.97 9.47
C ALA A 102 4.41 -4.04 8.47
N GLY A 103 3.09 -4.22 8.36
CA GLY A 103 2.46 -5.08 7.37
C GLY A 103 2.87 -4.68 5.94
N LEU A 104 2.71 -3.40 5.58
CA LEU A 104 3.13 -2.89 4.25
C LEU A 104 4.61 -3.14 3.98
N LEU A 105 5.48 -2.80 4.93
CA LEU A 105 6.92 -2.99 4.78
C LEU A 105 7.31 -4.48 4.72
N SER A 106 6.58 -5.35 5.42
CA SER A 106 6.84 -6.79 5.37
C SER A 106 6.54 -7.39 3.99
N LEU A 107 5.57 -6.81 3.26
CA LEU A 107 5.26 -7.25 1.90
C LEU A 107 6.44 -7.02 0.94
N THR A 108 7.34 -6.08 1.22
CA THR A 108 8.46 -5.74 0.34
C THR A 108 9.73 -6.55 0.68
N ILE A 109 9.68 -7.37 1.73
CA ILE A 109 10.80 -8.26 2.07
C ILE A 109 10.77 -9.47 1.14
N SER A 110 11.78 -9.56 0.28
CA SER A 110 11.98 -10.66 -0.65
C SER A 110 12.87 -11.73 -0.05
N ASN A 111 12.57 -13.01 -0.32
CA ASN A 111 13.45 -14.14 0.04
C ASN A 111 14.78 -14.13 -0.74
N TYR A 112 14.80 -13.44 -1.87
CA TYR A 112 15.96 -13.29 -2.75
C TYR A 112 16.33 -11.81 -2.85
N ASP A 113 17.60 -11.48 -2.62
CA ASP A 113 18.10 -10.12 -2.77
C ASP A 113 18.11 -9.66 -4.25
N ALA A 114 18.24 -8.35 -4.47
CA ALA A 114 18.15 -7.79 -5.82
C ALA A 114 19.25 -8.31 -6.76
N GLU A 115 20.48 -8.48 -6.26
CA GLU A 115 21.61 -8.97 -7.06
C GLU A 115 21.38 -10.40 -7.56
N PHE A 116 20.89 -11.28 -6.68
CA PHE A 116 20.54 -12.64 -7.04
C PHE A 116 19.40 -12.68 -8.08
N ARG A 117 18.36 -11.85 -7.90
CA ARG A 117 17.25 -11.75 -8.85
C ARG A 117 17.74 -11.29 -10.23
N ASP A 118 18.56 -10.24 -10.26
CA ASP A 118 19.18 -9.71 -11.48
C ASP A 118 19.99 -10.78 -12.19
N GLU A 119 20.77 -11.56 -11.45
CA GLU A 119 21.59 -12.62 -12.01
C GLU A 119 20.74 -13.75 -12.60
N CYS A 120 19.65 -14.12 -11.93
CA CYS A 120 18.77 -15.19 -12.40
C CYS A 120 17.92 -14.84 -13.61
N VAL A 121 17.70 -13.54 -13.90
CA VAL A 121 17.00 -13.09 -15.11
C VAL A 121 17.92 -12.89 -16.31
N ARG A 122 19.24 -13.11 -16.18
CA ARG A 122 20.18 -13.09 -17.31
C ARG A 122 20.11 -14.37 -18.14
N ASN A 123 20.48 -14.24 -19.42
CA ASN A 123 20.69 -15.38 -20.32
C ASN A 123 21.78 -16.33 -19.81
N SER A 124 22.91 -15.78 -19.34
CA SER A 124 24.05 -16.54 -18.83
C SER A 124 24.35 -16.18 -17.37
N PRO A 125 23.61 -16.74 -16.40
CA PRO A 125 23.84 -16.46 -14.99
C PRO A 125 25.17 -17.06 -14.51
N GLY A 126 25.84 -16.38 -13.59
CA GLY A 126 26.92 -16.91 -12.75
C GLY A 126 26.41 -17.80 -11.60
N VAL A 127 25.09 -17.94 -11.45
CA VAL A 127 24.43 -18.75 -10.42
C VAL A 127 23.92 -20.06 -11.00
N SER A 128 23.91 -21.12 -10.18
CA SER A 128 23.43 -22.44 -10.60
C SER A 128 21.97 -22.42 -11.07
N ARG A 129 21.66 -23.23 -12.10
CA ARG A 129 20.33 -23.31 -12.69
C ARG A 129 19.25 -23.64 -11.65
N ASP A 130 19.52 -24.57 -10.73
CA ASP A 130 18.55 -24.97 -9.70
C ASP A 130 18.14 -23.82 -8.76
N LYS A 131 19.08 -22.93 -8.43
CA LYS A 131 18.81 -21.77 -7.59
C LYS A 131 17.92 -20.76 -8.32
N CYS A 132 18.17 -20.54 -9.61
CA CYS A 132 17.32 -19.66 -10.41
C CYS A 132 15.95 -20.27 -10.69
N ASN A 133 15.86 -21.58 -10.85
CA ASN A 133 14.58 -22.29 -10.94
C ASN A 133 13.76 -22.09 -9.64
N ALA A 134 14.40 -22.15 -8.46
CA ALA A 134 13.72 -21.89 -7.19
C ALA A 134 13.20 -20.45 -7.07
N TYR A 135 13.88 -19.47 -7.68
CA TYR A 135 13.37 -18.10 -7.79
C TYR A 135 12.22 -17.97 -8.78
N ALA A 136 12.35 -18.56 -9.98
CA ALA A 136 11.31 -18.54 -11.00
C ALA A 136 10.00 -19.22 -10.54
N LYS A 137 10.08 -20.17 -9.60
CA LYS A 137 8.93 -20.85 -8.98
C LYS A 137 8.46 -20.20 -7.66
N SER A 138 9.04 -19.07 -7.27
CA SER A 138 8.63 -18.40 -6.04
C SER A 138 7.32 -17.63 -6.23
N ASP A 139 6.46 -17.62 -5.22
CA ASP A 139 5.18 -16.88 -5.27
C ASP A 139 5.37 -15.40 -5.63
N ARG A 140 6.49 -14.81 -5.19
CA ARG A 140 6.80 -13.41 -5.51
C ARG A 140 7.08 -13.22 -7.00
N TYR A 141 7.87 -14.10 -7.60
CA TYR A 141 8.11 -14.07 -9.04
C TYR A 141 6.80 -14.27 -9.80
N LEU A 142 5.97 -15.21 -9.35
CA LEU A 142 4.66 -15.47 -9.92
C LEU A 142 3.73 -14.25 -9.84
N GLY A 143 3.65 -13.57 -8.69
CA GLY A 143 2.85 -12.35 -8.55
C GLY A 143 3.31 -11.25 -9.52
N MET A 144 4.62 -11.04 -9.65
CA MET A 144 5.17 -10.09 -10.62
C MET A 144 4.89 -10.51 -12.07
N LYS A 145 4.91 -11.81 -12.34
CA LYS A 145 4.51 -12.36 -13.64
C LYS A 145 3.06 -12.05 -13.97
N MET A 146 2.16 -12.15 -12.99
CA MET A 146 0.75 -11.82 -13.17
C MET A 146 0.56 -10.34 -13.52
N VAL A 147 1.31 -9.43 -12.87
CA VAL A 147 1.33 -8.00 -13.21
C VAL A 147 1.75 -7.81 -14.67
N TRP A 148 2.88 -8.41 -15.07
CA TRP A 148 3.37 -8.31 -16.44
C TRP A 148 2.38 -8.90 -17.44
N ALA A 149 1.78 -10.05 -17.13
CA ALA A 149 0.80 -10.71 -18.00
C ALA A 149 -0.50 -9.91 -18.16
N ALA A 150 -0.98 -9.28 -17.10
CA ALA A 150 -2.13 -8.38 -17.15
C ALA A 150 -1.81 -7.14 -18.00
N LYS A 151 -0.63 -6.53 -17.81
CA LYS A 151 -0.18 -5.39 -18.61
C LYS A 151 0.00 -5.77 -20.08
N PHE A 152 0.64 -6.91 -20.34
CA PHE A 152 0.82 -7.47 -21.67
C PHE A 152 -0.53 -7.69 -22.35
N LYS A 153 -1.52 -8.26 -21.65
CA LYS A 153 -2.89 -8.41 -22.15
C LYS A 153 -3.55 -7.07 -22.49
N SER A 154 -3.38 -6.06 -21.65
CA SER A 154 -3.95 -4.73 -21.90
C SER A 154 -3.31 -4.05 -23.10
N ALA A 155 -1.99 -4.20 -23.25
CA ALA A 155 -1.19 -3.74 -24.39
C ALA A 155 -1.63 -4.34 -25.74
N LEU A 156 -2.41 -5.42 -25.72
CA LEU A 156 -2.96 -6.04 -26.94
C LEU A 156 -4.09 -5.22 -27.54
N SER A 157 -4.84 -4.54 -26.67
CA SER A 157 -5.99 -3.72 -27.05
C SER A 157 -5.72 -2.22 -26.96
N ASP A 158 -4.76 -1.79 -26.14
CA ASP A 158 -4.46 -0.38 -25.89
C ASP A 158 -3.04 0.00 -26.36
N PRO A 159 -2.91 0.85 -27.40
CA PRO A 159 -1.63 1.39 -27.86
C PRO A 159 -0.80 2.11 -26.77
N ASN A 160 -1.44 2.67 -25.74
CA ASN A 160 -0.73 3.34 -24.65
C ASN A 160 -0.02 2.33 -23.75
N ASP A 161 -0.62 1.16 -23.54
CA ASP A 161 -0.04 0.13 -22.69
C ASP A 161 1.12 -0.59 -23.38
N ILE A 162 1.04 -0.82 -24.70
CA ILE A 162 2.20 -1.35 -25.44
C ILE A 162 3.35 -0.34 -25.45
N ASN A 163 3.07 0.95 -25.62
CA ASN A 163 4.10 2.00 -25.54
C ASN A 163 4.72 2.05 -24.13
N THR A 164 3.91 1.90 -23.09
CA THR A 164 4.39 1.85 -21.69
C THR A 164 5.34 0.67 -21.49
N MET A 165 5.00 -0.52 -21.97
CA MET A 165 5.88 -1.69 -21.87
C MET A 165 7.17 -1.53 -22.68
N GLN A 166 7.09 -0.92 -23.87
CA GLN A 166 8.27 -0.62 -24.68
C GLN A 166 9.21 0.36 -23.97
N ILE A 167 8.67 1.36 -23.29
CA ILE A 167 9.46 2.28 -22.46
C ILE A 167 10.11 1.52 -21.30
N TRP A 168 9.38 0.62 -20.64
CA TRP A 168 9.93 -0.20 -19.55
C TRP A 168 11.08 -1.09 -20.01
N GLU A 169 10.94 -1.73 -21.17
CA GLU A 169 12.00 -2.56 -21.76
C GLU A 169 13.21 -1.70 -22.18
N ALA A 170 12.98 -0.57 -22.85
CA ALA A 170 14.02 0.32 -23.35
C ALA A 170 14.83 1.01 -22.23
N ASP A 171 14.15 1.60 -21.24
CA ASP A 171 14.79 2.35 -20.16
C ASP A 171 15.66 1.46 -19.26
N ASN A 172 15.30 0.18 -19.15
CA ASN A 172 15.94 -0.77 -18.24
C ASN A 172 16.80 -1.81 -18.94
N LYS A 173 16.93 -1.72 -20.27
CA LYS A 173 17.72 -2.63 -21.10
C LYS A 173 17.35 -4.09 -20.85
N CYS A 174 16.07 -4.37 -20.69
CA CYS A 174 15.53 -5.70 -20.44
C CYS A 174 14.47 -6.02 -21.49
N CYS A 175 14.19 -7.32 -21.69
CA CYS A 175 13.26 -7.78 -22.71
C CYS A 175 12.36 -8.88 -22.17
N GLY A 176 11.04 -8.70 -22.30
CA GLY A 176 10.06 -9.61 -21.72
C GLY A 176 10.19 -9.77 -20.21
N PHE A 177 9.39 -10.65 -19.62
CA PHE A 177 9.37 -10.86 -18.18
C PHE A 177 10.54 -11.74 -17.70
N GLY A 178 10.57 -13.00 -18.15
CA GLY A 178 11.52 -14.01 -17.71
C GLY A 178 12.88 -13.99 -18.40
N ALA A 179 13.77 -14.86 -17.92
CA ALA A 179 15.13 -14.98 -18.45
C ALA A 179 15.13 -15.45 -19.93
N PRO A 180 16.01 -14.94 -20.79
CA PRO A 180 16.02 -15.29 -22.20
C PRO A 180 16.38 -16.76 -22.41
N LYS A 181 15.63 -17.49 -23.25
CA LYS A 181 15.83 -18.91 -23.56
C LYS A 181 16.08 -19.78 -22.32
N ARG A 182 15.34 -19.51 -21.24
CA ARG A 182 15.45 -20.22 -19.95
C ARG A 182 14.09 -20.37 -19.30
N CYS A 183 13.10 -20.76 -20.09
CA CYS A 183 11.79 -21.10 -19.56
C CYS A 183 11.90 -22.25 -18.54
N VAL A 184 11.20 -22.09 -17.40
CA VAL A 184 11.15 -23.09 -16.33
C VAL A 184 9.70 -23.48 -16.16
N GLU A 185 9.35 -24.73 -16.48
CA GLU A 185 7.99 -25.23 -16.29
C GLU A 185 7.63 -25.24 -14.81
N ASP A 186 6.45 -24.71 -14.53
CA ASP A 186 5.84 -24.69 -13.21
C ASP A 186 4.36 -24.99 -13.32
N GLU A 187 4.02 -26.26 -13.08
CA GLU A 187 2.65 -26.78 -13.00
C GLU A 187 2.02 -26.56 -11.62
N GLY A 188 2.71 -25.87 -10.71
CA GLY A 188 2.17 -25.53 -9.40
C GLY A 188 0.90 -24.69 -9.50
N ASP A 189 -0.04 -24.94 -8.59
CA ASP A 189 -1.23 -24.12 -8.44
C ASP A 189 -0.86 -22.70 -8.03
N ILE A 190 -1.57 -21.71 -8.57
CA ILE A 190 -1.43 -20.33 -8.15
C ILE A 190 -1.94 -20.22 -6.71
N PRO A 191 -1.15 -19.67 -5.76
CA PRO A 191 -1.60 -19.51 -4.39
C PRO A 191 -2.91 -18.72 -4.30
N ASP A 192 -3.87 -19.22 -3.51
CA ASP A 192 -5.22 -18.65 -3.36
C ASP A 192 -5.25 -17.17 -2.94
N TYR A 193 -4.16 -16.68 -2.35
CA TYR A 193 -4.06 -15.29 -1.93
C TYR A 193 -3.70 -14.33 -3.07
N LEU A 194 -3.22 -14.81 -4.22
CA LEU A 194 -2.93 -13.96 -5.39
C LEU A 194 -4.21 -13.72 -6.19
N SER A 195 -4.41 -12.47 -6.61
CA SER A 195 -5.50 -12.18 -7.55
C SER A 195 -5.13 -12.70 -8.95
N ILE A 196 -6.13 -13.21 -9.66
CA ILE A 196 -6.03 -13.56 -11.09
C ILE A 196 -6.91 -12.65 -11.97
N GLU A 197 -7.50 -11.62 -11.37
CA GLU A 197 -8.37 -10.68 -12.08
C GLU A 197 -7.56 -9.92 -13.14
N GLY A 198 -8.12 -9.81 -14.35
CA GLY A 198 -7.45 -9.16 -15.48
C GLY A 198 -6.39 -10.00 -16.18
N VAL A 199 -5.87 -11.08 -15.57
CA VAL A 199 -4.85 -11.95 -16.17
C VAL A 199 -5.46 -12.86 -17.26
N PRO A 200 -4.77 -13.13 -18.39
CA PRO A 200 -5.21 -14.14 -19.35
C PRO A 200 -5.30 -15.54 -18.74
N LYS A 201 -6.35 -16.30 -19.07
CA LYS A 201 -6.56 -17.66 -18.54
C LYS A 201 -5.36 -18.59 -18.70
N LYS A 202 -4.59 -18.44 -19.80
CA LYS A 202 -3.36 -19.22 -20.06
C LYS A 202 -2.31 -19.02 -18.97
N TYR A 203 -2.17 -17.80 -18.44
CA TYR A 203 -1.21 -17.47 -17.38
C TYR A 203 -1.83 -17.62 -15.99
N ALA A 204 -3.15 -17.60 -15.88
CA ALA A 204 -3.88 -17.80 -14.62
C ALA A 204 -4.19 -19.29 -14.31
N ALA A 205 -3.81 -20.24 -15.17
CA ALA A 205 -4.08 -21.66 -14.96
C ALA A 205 -2.91 -22.42 -14.31
N GLN A 206 -1.69 -21.94 -14.49
CA GLN A 206 -0.47 -22.58 -14.01
C GLN A 206 0.68 -21.56 -13.97
N GLY A 207 1.69 -21.82 -13.14
CA GLY A 207 2.82 -20.92 -12.93
C GLY A 207 3.52 -20.50 -14.22
N THR A 208 4.07 -21.47 -14.96
CA THR A 208 4.77 -21.24 -16.23
C THR A 208 4.67 -22.44 -17.16
N VAL A 209 4.32 -22.17 -18.42
CA VAL A 209 4.31 -23.15 -19.52
C VAL A 209 5.47 -22.82 -20.44
N CYS A 210 6.26 -23.83 -20.81
CA CYS A 210 7.29 -23.68 -21.82
C CYS A 210 6.80 -24.10 -23.20
N GLY A 211 7.47 -23.61 -24.24
CA GLY A 211 7.23 -24.00 -25.62
C GLY A 211 7.83 -25.37 -25.94
N ASP A 212 7.53 -25.88 -27.13
CA ASP A 212 7.96 -27.21 -27.59
C ASP A 212 9.49 -27.32 -27.75
N LEU A 213 10.16 -26.19 -28.01
CA LEU A 213 11.61 -26.10 -27.95
C LEU A 213 12.04 -25.91 -26.50
N GLY A 214 12.72 -26.91 -25.93
CA GLY A 214 13.26 -26.83 -24.57
C GLY A 214 13.95 -25.49 -24.30
N ASP A 215 13.58 -24.88 -23.19
CA ASP A 215 13.98 -23.55 -22.70
C ASP A 215 13.32 -22.33 -23.39
N TRP A 216 12.46 -22.51 -24.40
CA TRP A 216 11.72 -21.41 -25.02
C TRP A 216 10.39 -21.16 -24.32
N TYR A 217 9.90 -19.93 -24.42
CA TYR A 217 8.55 -19.57 -24.01
C TYR A 217 7.57 -19.92 -25.11
N PRO A 218 6.29 -20.18 -24.79
CA PRO A 218 5.30 -20.46 -25.80
C PRO A 218 5.06 -19.22 -26.66
N GLY A 219 4.71 -19.43 -27.93
CA GLY A 219 4.29 -18.35 -28.81
C GLY A 219 3.21 -17.48 -28.16
N THR A 220 3.40 -16.16 -28.24
CA THR A 220 2.44 -15.15 -27.81
C THR A 220 1.49 -14.85 -28.97
N ALA A 221 0.72 -15.85 -29.41
CA ALA A 221 -0.24 -15.67 -30.50
C ALA A 221 -1.28 -14.61 -30.12
N LEU A 222 -1.45 -13.63 -31.01
CA LEU A 222 -2.10 -12.37 -30.72
C LEU A 222 -2.94 -11.86 -31.90
N ASP A 223 -3.65 -12.78 -32.55
CA ASP A 223 -4.31 -12.60 -33.84
C ASP A 223 -3.33 -12.70 -35.02
N SER A 224 -3.07 -13.95 -35.42
CA SER A 224 -2.62 -14.40 -36.77
C SER A 224 -1.39 -13.78 -37.45
N GLU A 225 -0.73 -12.75 -36.93
CA GLU A 225 0.48 -12.19 -37.51
C GLU A 225 1.59 -12.01 -36.46
N TYR A 226 2.60 -12.90 -36.58
CA TYR A 226 3.92 -12.94 -35.94
C TYR A 226 4.02 -13.65 -34.59
N GLU A 227 4.17 -14.96 -34.75
CA GLU A 227 4.76 -15.93 -33.84
C GLU A 227 6.24 -15.61 -33.64
N CYS A 228 6.72 -15.73 -32.41
CA CYS A 228 8.13 -15.56 -32.15
C CYS A 228 8.97 -16.58 -32.95
N GLU A 229 10.02 -16.05 -33.60
CA GLU A 229 10.99 -16.67 -34.51
C GLU A 229 10.48 -17.74 -35.50
N GLN A 230 10.21 -17.33 -36.75
CA GLN A 230 10.30 -18.25 -37.90
C GLN A 230 11.78 -18.56 -38.15
N ILE A 231 12.19 -19.81 -37.91
CA ILE A 231 13.58 -20.24 -38.16
C ILE A 231 13.83 -20.40 -39.67
N ASN A 232 12.79 -20.76 -40.45
CA ASN A 232 12.78 -20.79 -41.92
C ASN A 232 11.36 -20.51 -42.47
N ALA A 233 11.24 -20.16 -43.75
CA ALA A 233 9.95 -19.92 -44.43
C ALA A 233 8.99 -21.13 -44.40
N ASP A 234 9.51 -22.34 -44.15
CA ASP A 234 8.76 -23.61 -44.13
C ASP A 234 8.76 -24.33 -42.76
N ASP A 235 9.48 -23.82 -41.75
CA ASP A 235 9.53 -24.41 -40.39
C ASP A 235 9.22 -23.31 -39.35
N VAL A 236 7.94 -23.21 -38.97
CA VAL A 236 7.51 -22.44 -37.80
C VAL A 236 7.82 -23.28 -36.57
N VAL A 237 8.76 -22.83 -35.74
CA VAL A 237 8.97 -23.47 -34.44
C VAL A 237 8.38 -22.57 -33.36
N GLY A 238 7.21 -22.96 -32.87
CA GLY A 238 6.29 -22.11 -32.11
C GLY A 238 6.77 -21.70 -30.71
N GLY A 239 7.67 -20.73 -30.60
CA GLY A 239 8.11 -20.22 -29.31
C GLY A 239 8.85 -18.88 -29.31
N CYS A 240 8.82 -18.18 -28.19
CA CYS A 240 9.53 -16.94 -27.93
C CYS A 240 10.82 -17.14 -27.14
N LYS A 241 11.86 -16.39 -27.49
CA LYS A 241 13.11 -16.34 -26.70
C LYS A 241 12.90 -15.64 -25.35
N PHE A 242 12.02 -14.65 -25.32
CA PHE A 242 11.66 -13.91 -24.12
C PHE A 242 10.20 -14.19 -23.76
N GLU A 243 9.86 -14.06 -22.49
CA GLU A 243 8.49 -14.26 -22.03
C GLU A 243 7.66 -12.99 -22.21
N MET A 244 6.58 -13.04 -22.98
CA MET A 244 5.71 -11.86 -23.21
C MET A 244 6.49 -10.59 -23.63
N PRO A 245 7.32 -10.65 -24.69
CA PRO A 245 8.12 -9.50 -25.13
C PRO A 245 7.25 -8.43 -25.79
N ALA A 246 7.56 -7.16 -25.53
CA ALA A 246 6.98 -6.02 -26.24
C ALA A 246 7.96 -5.47 -27.31
N GLY A 247 7.41 -4.69 -28.24
CA GLY A 247 8.16 -3.95 -29.27
C GLY A 247 9.37 -4.67 -29.92
N PRO A 248 10.58 -4.07 -29.88
CA PRO A 248 11.77 -4.59 -30.57
C PRO A 248 12.30 -5.90 -29.98
N CYS A 249 12.03 -6.17 -28.70
CA CYS A 249 12.45 -7.41 -28.03
C CYS A 249 11.85 -8.68 -28.66
N LYS A 250 10.81 -8.54 -29.50
CA LYS A 250 10.21 -9.66 -30.26
C LYS A 250 11.16 -10.26 -31.29
N ILE A 251 12.02 -9.44 -31.89
CA ILE A 251 12.92 -9.82 -32.99
C ILE A 251 14.39 -9.77 -32.59
N GLU A 252 14.69 -9.34 -31.36
CA GLU A 252 16.04 -9.15 -30.89
C GLU A 252 16.79 -10.49 -30.73
N THR A 253 18.04 -10.50 -31.15
CA THR A 253 18.92 -11.65 -30.94
C THR A 253 19.34 -11.70 -29.48
N VAL A 254 19.14 -12.85 -28.84
CA VAL A 254 19.60 -13.08 -27.47
C VAL A 254 21.13 -13.09 -27.44
N GLU A 255 21.71 -12.10 -26.80
CA GLU A 255 23.13 -11.96 -26.51
C GLU A 255 23.45 -12.49 -25.10
N GLY A 256 24.74 -12.60 -24.76
CA GLY A 256 25.15 -12.99 -23.41
C GLY A 256 24.74 -11.97 -22.33
N SER A 257 24.53 -10.71 -22.72
CA SER A 257 24.10 -9.59 -21.88
C SER A 257 22.59 -9.47 -21.74
N SER A 258 21.80 -10.19 -22.54
CA SER A 258 20.33 -10.09 -22.52
C SER A 258 19.76 -10.51 -21.16
N ILE A 259 18.75 -9.77 -20.72
CA ILE A 259 18.15 -9.87 -19.39
C ILE A 259 16.62 -9.70 -19.45
N GLY A 260 15.89 -10.43 -18.62
CA GLY A 260 14.44 -10.27 -18.44
C GLY A 260 14.07 -9.15 -17.46
N CYS A 261 12.86 -8.61 -17.56
CA CYS A 261 12.40 -7.47 -16.77
C CYS A 261 11.86 -7.83 -15.37
N ALA A 262 11.78 -9.11 -14.99
CA ALA A 262 11.16 -9.52 -13.72
C ALA A 262 11.81 -8.87 -12.47
N SER A 263 13.15 -8.81 -12.40
CA SER A 263 13.84 -8.21 -11.24
C SER A 263 13.63 -6.70 -11.17
N TRP A 264 13.62 -6.03 -12.32
CA TRP A 264 13.31 -4.60 -12.41
C TRP A 264 11.88 -4.31 -11.94
N LEU A 265 10.90 -5.06 -12.45
CA LEU A 265 9.50 -4.87 -12.10
C LEU A 265 9.29 -5.06 -10.60
N GLN A 266 9.89 -6.10 -10.02
CA GLN A 266 9.86 -6.32 -8.59
C GLN A 266 10.46 -5.13 -7.82
N THR A 267 11.62 -4.63 -8.23
CA THR A 267 12.30 -3.50 -7.57
C THR A 267 11.48 -2.21 -7.65
N ARG A 268 10.84 -1.96 -8.80
CA ARG A 268 9.93 -0.83 -9.03
C ARG A 268 8.72 -0.91 -8.08
N MET A 269 8.06 -2.06 -8.03
CA MET A 269 6.88 -2.30 -7.18
C MET A 269 7.22 -2.23 -5.69
N ASP A 270 8.33 -2.87 -5.28
CA ASP A 270 8.81 -2.85 -3.90
C ASP A 270 9.17 -1.42 -3.48
N GLY A 271 9.83 -0.63 -4.34
CA GLY A 271 10.16 0.77 -4.04
C GLY A 271 8.93 1.65 -3.81
N ASP A 272 7.90 1.49 -4.65
CA ASP A 272 6.63 2.20 -4.49
C ASP A 272 5.91 1.82 -3.19
N MET A 273 5.94 0.54 -2.80
CA MET A 273 5.33 0.06 -1.57
C MET A 273 6.14 0.48 -0.33
N ILE A 274 7.48 0.43 -0.38
CA ILE A 274 8.39 0.89 0.68
C ILE A 274 8.14 2.36 1.00
N LEU A 275 8.06 3.21 -0.03
CA LEU A 275 7.81 4.64 0.16
C LEU A 275 6.50 4.89 0.91
N ARG A 276 5.42 4.20 0.52
CA ARG A 276 4.11 4.30 1.19
C ARG A 276 4.18 3.78 2.62
N GLY A 277 4.85 2.65 2.85
CA GLY A 277 5.05 2.08 4.18
C GLY A 277 5.79 3.04 5.13
N TYR A 278 6.85 3.70 4.66
CA TYR A 278 7.56 4.70 5.46
C TYR A 278 6.74 5.97 5.71
N VAL A 279 5.94 6.43 4.74
CA VAL A 279 5.04 7.57 4.96
C VAL A 279 4.02 7.24 6.05
N VAL A 280 3.37 6.07 5.97
CA VAL A 280 2.43 5.60 7.01
C VAL A 280 3.15 5.51 8.37
N TYR A 281 4.33 4.90 8.43
CA TYR A 281 5.11 4.81 9.67
C TYR A 281 5.47 6.19 10.25
N ALA A 282 5.87 7.15 9.42
CA ALA A 282 6.24 8.48 9.85
C ALA A 282 5.04 9.28 10.40
N LEU A 283 3.85 9.05 9.86
CA LEU A 283 2.63 9.72 10.31
C LEU A 283 2.26 9.38 11.77
N ALA A 284 2.54 8.14 12.22
CA ALA A 284 2.31 7.68 13.60
C ALA A 284 3.00 8.55 14.67
N PHE A 285 3.98 9.38 14.29
CA PHE A 285 4.58 10.39 15.16
C PHE A 285 3.53 11.34 15.78
N PHE A 286 2.49 11.73 15.04
CA PHE A 286 1.48 12.65 15.54
C PHE A 286 0.60 12.05 16.63
N GLU A 287 0.32 10.75 16.56
CA GLU A 287 -0.36 10.00 17.63
C GLU A 287 0.48 9.96 18.90
N VAL A 288 1.77 9.64 18.80
CA VAL A 288 2.70 9.66 19.93
C VAL A 288 2.72 11.04 20.60
N MET A 289 2.82 12.10 19.80
CA MET A 289 2.75 13.46 20.30
C MET A 289 1.42 13.76 21.00
N SER A 290 0.31 13.28 20.47
CA SER A 290 -1.03 13.47 21.07
C SER A 290 -1.16 12.77 22.42
N ILE A 291 -0.66 11.53 22.53
CA ILE A 291 -0.63 10.76 23.77
C ILE A 291 0.20 11.50 24.82
N LEU A 292 1.42 11.93 24.46
CA LEU A 292 2.32 12.64 25.37
C LEU A 292 1.71 13.96 25.86
N LEU A 293 1.09 14.74 24.95
CA LEU A 293 0.45 16.01 25.31
C LEU A 293 -0.78 15.79 26.19
N SER A 294 -1.58 14.76 25.91
CA SER A 294 -2.76 14.41 26.72
C SER A 294 -2.36 14.01 28.14
N CYS A 295 -1.33 13.17 28.29
CA CYS A 295 -0.77 12.81 29.59
C CYS A 295 -0.19 14.01 30.34
N CYS A 296 0.60 14.85 29.65
CA CYS A 296 1.14 16.09 30.22
C CYS A 296 0.04 17.04 30.69
N HIS A 297 -1.01 17.22 29.88
CA HIS A 297 -2.14 18.07 30.19
C HIS A 297 -2.96 17.51 31.38
N CYS A 298 -3.08 16.19 31.48
CA CYS A 298 -3.73 15.53 32.62
C CYS A 298 -2.94 15.73 33.92
N TRP A 299 -1.62 15.47 33.92
CA TRP A 299 -0.78 15.57 35.12
C TRP A 299 -0.59 16.99 35.63
N LYS A 300 -0.47 17.96 34.74
CA LYS A 300 -0.25 19.36 35.13
C LYS A 300 -1.45 19.96 35.88
N ARG A 301 -2.64 19.39 35.73
CA ARG A 301 -3.89 19.92 36.30
C ARG A 301 -4.12 19.48 37.76
N ARG A 302 -3.06 19.44 38.56
CA ARG A 302 -3.04 18.85 39.91
C ARG A 302 -3.76 19.68 40.99
N GLU A 303 -4.14 20.93 40.71
CA GLU A 303 -4.57 21.87 41.77
C GLU A 303 -5.96 22.51 41.59
N ILE A 304 -6.63 22.34 40.45
CA ILE A 304 -7.93 22.98 40.18
C ILE A 304 -8.88 21.94 39.56
N GLU A 305 -9.45 21.09 40.41
CA GLU A 305 -10.70 20.39 40.13
C GLU A 305 -11.88 21.27 40.56
N THR A 306 -11.88 22.54 40.13
CA THR A 306 -13.15 23.26 40.13
C THR A 306 -13.99 22.67 39.02
N LEU A 307 -15.22 22.26 39.37
CA LEU A 307 -16.25 22.07 38.35
C LEU A 307 -16.20 23.32 37.47
N PRO A 308 -16.29 23.21 36.13
CA PRO A 308 -16.22 24.39 35.28
C PRO A 308 -17.20 25.44 35.82
N ALA A 309 -16.76 26.70 35.94
CA ALA A 309 -17.43 27.71 36.76
C ALA A 309 -18.94 27.88 36.52
N TYR A 310 -19.47 27.45 35.37
CA TYR A 310 -20.91 27.38 35.12
C TYR A 310 -21.68 26.34 35.97
N LEU A 311 -21.02 25.26 36.40
CA LEU A 311 -21.54 24.26 37.35
C LEU A 311 -21.29 24.68 38.80
N GLU A 312 -20.32 25.55 39.08
CA GLU A 312 -20.14 26.16 40.40
C GLU A 312 -21.10 27.34 40.62
N ALA A 313 -21.49 28.04 39.55
CA ALA A 313 -22.39 29.19 39.62
C ALA A 313 -23.84 28.81 39.97
N GLU A 314 -24.25 27.56 39.78
CA GLU A 314 -25.54 27.04 40.24
C GLU A 314 -25.34 25.64 40.82
N PRO A 315 -25.43 25.44 42.15
CA PRO A 315 -25.35 24.10 42.72
C PRO A 315 -26.50 23.27 42.15
N TRP A 316 -26.17 22.25 41.37
CA TRP A 316 -27.15 21.27 40.90
C TRP A 316 -27.67 20.52 42.14
N ASP A 317 -28.87 20.88 42.57
CA ASP A 317 -29.58 20.21 43.64
C ASP A 317 -30.73 19.39 43.03
N PRO A 318 -30.61 18.06 42.97
CA PRO A 318 -31.64 17.19 42.39
C PRO A 318 -32.94 17.18 43.21
N TYR A 319 -32.92 17.71 44.43
CA TYR A 319 -34.06 17.69 45.35
C TYR A 319 -34.83 19.01 45.38
N THR A 320 -34.28 20.10 44.85
CA THR A 320 -35.01 21.35 44.66
C THR A 320 -35.48 21.49 43.20
N ASN A 321 -36.76 21.87 43.02
CA ASN A 321 -37.41 22.12 41.72
C ASN A 321 -37.55 20.94 40.75
N GLY A 322 -37.61 19.69 41.24
CA GLY A 322 -37.95 18.53 40.40
C GLY A 322 -36.95 18.25 39.27
N GLY A 323 -35.67 18.59 39.46
CA GLY A 323 -34.59 18.29 38.52
C GLY A 323 -34.55 19.17 37.26
N LYS A 324 -35.31 20.28 37.20
CA LYS A 324 -35.30 21.20 36.04
C LYS A 324 -34.29 22.32 36.26
N MET A 325 -33.27 22.40 35.39
CA MET A 325 -32.37 23.57 35.33
C MET A 325 -33.18 24.82 34.96
N LYS A 326 -33.00 25.92 35.69
CA LYS A 326 -33.54 27.22 35.26
C LYS A 326 -32.69 27.73 34.11
N PRO A 327 -33.24 27.99 32.91
CA PRO A 327 -32.49 28.74 31.91
C PRO A 327 -32.27 30.15 32.44
N LYS A 328 -31.02 30.62 32.43
CA LYS A 328 -30.70 32.05 32.58
C LYS A 328 -31.32 32.79 31.39
N ILE A 329 -32.55 33.25 31.56
CA ILE A 329 -33.06 34.37 30.78
C ILE A 329 -32.35 35.57 31.38
N ASN A 330 -31.39 36.14 30.64
CA ASN A 330 -30.85 37.43 30.98
C ASN A 330 -32.03 38.40 30.95
N GLU A 331 -32.51 38.82 32.13
CA GLU A 331 -33.27 40.05 32.26
C GLU A 331 -32.33 41.15 31.76
N ILE A 332 -32.55 41.55 30.51
CA ILE A 332 -32.07 42.82 30.00
C ILE A 332 -32.84 43.85 30.83
N GLU A 333 -32.18 44.40 31.85
CA GLU A 333 -32.65 45.60 32.53
C GLU A 333 -32.80 46.68 31.45
N LEU A 334 -34.05 46.92 31.03
CA LEU A 334 -34.44 48.16 30.38
C LEU A 334 -34.24 49.25 31.43
N VAL A 335 -33.09 49.90 31.36
CA VAL A 335 -32.86 51.17 32.05
C VAL A 335 -33.69 52.21 31.29
N ASP A 336 -34.88 52.49 31.83
CA ASP A 336 -35.60 53.72 31.52
C ASP A 336 -34.94 54.89 32.27
N GLU A 337 -34.80 56.00 31.53
CA GLU A 337 -34.30 57.36 31.86
C GLU A 337 -32.79 57.64 31.67
#